data_AF-A0A3B8QQY2-F1
#
_entry.id   AF-A0A3B8QQY2-F1
#
_cell.length_a   1.000
_cell.length_b   1.000
_cell.length_c   1.000
_cell.angle_alpha   90.00
_cell.angle_beta   90.00
_cell.angle_gamma   90.00
#
_symmetry.space_group_name_H-M   'P 1'
#
loop_
_entity.id
_entity.type
_entity.pdbx_description
1 polymer ?
#
loop_
_entity_poly.entity_id
_entity_poly.type
_entity_poly.pdbx_seq_one_letter_code
_entity_poly.pdbx_strand_id
1 'polypeptide(L)'
;MKLSANLGFLWNDLVLPDAIRAAKAAGFDAVECHWPYEVPIKEVRTALTETGLPMLGLNTRRGDFEHGDNGLAALPGRENEARDAINEAVT
;
A
#
# COMPACT_ATOMS: atom_id res chain seq x y z
N MET A 1 -4.86 -21.37 -8.82
CA MET A 1 -5.51 -20.19 -8.22
C MET A 1 -4.45 -19.11 -8.09
N LYS A 2 -4.76 -17.84 -8.38
CA LYS A 2 -3.80 -16.74 -8.20
C LYS A 2 -3.93 -16.15 -6.80
N LEU A 3 -2.80 -15.87 -6.15
CA LEU A 3 -2.76 -15.34 -4.78
C LEU A 3 -2.05 -13.99 -4.68
N SER A 4 -2.65 -13.07 -3.93
CA SER A 4 -2.06 -11.78 -3.53
C SER A 4 -1.46 -11.91 -2.13
N ALA A 5 -0.20 -11.52 -1.95
CA ALA A 5 0.39 -11.40 -0.63
C ALA A 5 -0.02 -10.07 0.02
N ASN A 6 -0.69 -10.13 1.17
CA ASN A 6 -0.96 -8.94 1.97
C ASN A 6 0.26 -8.57 2.82
N LEU A 7 1.00 -7.58 2.37
CA LEU A 7 2.25 -7.10 2.98
C LEU A 7 2.01 -6.22 4.23
N GLY A 8 0.76 -5.98 4.61
CA GLY A 8 0.43 -5.43 5.92
C GLY A 8 0.44 -6.47 7.05
N PHE A 9 0.50 -7.77 6.70
CA PHE A 9 0.54 -8.87 7.66
C PHE A 9 1.77 -9.78 7.48
N LEU A 10 2.23 -9.94 6.25
CA LEU A 10 3.38 -10.79 5.92
C LEU A 10 4.66 -9.97 5.83
N TRP A 11 5.77 -10.51 6.35
CA TRP A 11 7.10 -9.86 6.35
C TRP A 11 7.12 -8.47 6.97
N ASN A 12 6.39 -8.28 8.08
CA ASN A 12 6.29 -7.00 8.80
C ASN A 12 7.63 -6.53 9.41
N ASP A 13 8.65 -7.38 9.40
CA ASP A 13 10.03 -7.08 9.77
C ASP A 13 10.87 -6.51 8.61
N LEU A 14 10.34 -6.51 7.38
CA LEU A 14 10.99 -5.97 6.19
C LEU A 14 10.41 -4.62 5.77
N VAL A 15 11.23 -3.78 5.15
CA VAL A 15 10.74 -2.62 4.41
C VAL A 15 9.96 -3.07 3.18
N LEU A 16 8.98 -2.27 2.74
CA LEU A 16 8.04 -2.64 1.68
C LEU A 16 8.70 -3.17 0.38
N PRO A 17 9.79 -2.57 -0.16
CA PRO A 17 10.46 -3.12 -1.34
C PRO A 17 10.99 -4.53 -1.15
N ASP A 18 11.51 -4.85 0.04
CA ASP A 18 12.05 -6.17 0.35
C ASP A 18 10.93 -7.18 0.62
N ALA A 19 9.82 -6.76 1.22
CA ALA A 19 8.61 -7.58 1.34
C ALA A 19 8.03 -7.96 -0.03
N ILE A 20 8.07 -7.06 -1.02
CA ILE A 20 7.67 -7.36 -2.41
C ILE A 20 8.57 -8.44 -3.03
N ARG A 21 9.89 -8.35 -2.83
CA ARG A 21 10.85 -9.36 -3.29
C ARG A 21 10.66 -10.70 -2.59
N ALA A 22 10.38 -10.68 -1.28
CA ALA A 22 10.07 -11.87 -0.50
C ALA A 22 8.79 -12.55 -0.99
N ALA A 23 7.74 -11.79 -1.31
CA ALA A 23 6.51 -12.32 -1.89
C ALA A 23 6.76 -13.05 -3.23
N LYS A 24 7.63 -12.50 -4.07
CA LYS A 24 8.04 -13.16 -5.32
C LYS A 24 8.77 -14.46 -5.06
N ALA A 25 9.73 -14.46 -4.13
CA ALA A 25 10.49 -15.65 -3.76
C ALA A 25 9.59 -16.75 -3.16
N ALA A 26 8.53 -16.37 -2.45
CA ALA A 26 7.53 -17.28 -1.90
C ALA A 26 6.50 -17.78 -2.92
N GLY A 27 6.55 -17.31 -4.17
CA GLY A 27 5.71 -17.81 -5.27
C GLY A 27 4.32 -17.18 -5.36
N PHE A 28 4.10 -16.00 -4.77
CA PHE A 28 2.85 -15.26 -4.97
C PHE A 28 2.75 -14.69 -6.39
N ASP A 29 1.51 -14.42 -6.81
CA ASP A 29 1.20 -13.88 -8.14
C ASP A 29 1.03 -12.36 -8.15
N ALA A 30 0.81 -11.77 -6.97
CA ALA A 30 0.60 -10.34 -6.78
C ALA A 30 0.87 -9.92 -5.33
N VAL A 31 0.84 -8.61 -5.08
CA VAL A 31 0.93 -8.03 -3.74
C VAL A 31 -0.18 -7.02 -3.49
N GLU A 32 -0.48 -6.79 -2.22
CA GLU A 32 -1.27 -5.66 -1.73
C GLU A 32 -0.63 -5.16 -0.42
N CYS A 33 -0.86 -3.89 -0.07
CA CYS A 33 -0.34 -3.30 1.16
C CYS A 33 -1.37 -2.38 1.81
N HIS A 34 -1.12 -1.94 3.05
CA HIS A 34 -2.00 -0.95 3.69
C HIS A 34 -1.59 0.47 3.27
N TRP A 35 -0.50 1.00 3.79
CA TRP A 35 -0.11 2.39 3.57
C TRP A 35 1.35 2.48 3.12
N PRO A 36 1.63 2.66 1.81
CA PRO A 36 2.99 2.70 1.29
C PRO A 36 3.66 4.07 1.41
N TYR A 37 2.95 5.08 1.94
CA TYR A 37 3.27 6.50 1.77
C TYR A 37 4.55 7.00 2.48
N GLU A 38 5.11 6.21 3.39
CA GLU A 38 6.39 6.52 4.05
C GLU A 38 7.59 5.95 3.27
N VAL A 39 7.33 5.08 2.28
CA VAL A 39 8.35 4.48 1.42
C VAL A 39 8.45 5.29 0.13
N PRO A 40 9.66 5.67 -0.32
CA PRO A 40 9.82 6.36 -1.60
C PRO A 40 9.21 5.55 -2.75
N ILE A 41 8.27 6.15 -3.49
CA ILE A 41 7.55 5.48 -4.58
C ILE A 41 8.47 4.84 -5.63
N LYS A 42 9.65 5.44 -5.87
CA LYS A 42 10.65 4.91 -6.79
C LYS A 42 11.14 3.53 -6.37
N GLU A 43 11.35 3.30 -5.08
CA GLU A 43 11.84 2.02 -4.56
C GLU A 43 10.78 0.92 -4.69
N VAL A 44 9.52 1.26 -4.38
CA VAL A 44 8.37 0.36 -4.57
C VAL A 44 8.23 -0.02 -6.05
N ARG A 45 8.28 0.96 -6.96
CA ARG A 45 8.21 0.73 -8.41
C ARG A 45 9.36 -0.13 -8.92
N THR A 46 10.58 0.07 -8.42
CA THR A 46 11.74 -0.76 -8.76
C THR A 46 11.50 -2.21 -8.33
N ALA A 47 11.07 -2.47 -7.09
CA ALA A 47 10.80 -3.83 -6.63
C ALA A 47 9.67 -4.53 -7.40
N LEU A 48 8.57 -3.83 -7.70
CA LEU A 48 7.48 -4.38 -8.53
C LEU A 48 7.97 -4.72 -9.95
N THR A 49 8.82 -3.86 -10.53
CA THR A 49 9.39 -4.07 -11.87
C THR A 49 10.35 -5.26 -11.88
N GLU A 50 11.24 -5.37 -10.89
CA GLU A 50 12.20 -6.47 -10.74
C GLU A 50 11.50 -7.83 -10.57
N THR A 51 10.40 -7.86 -9.82
CA THR A 51 9.67 -9.10 -9.51
C THR A 51 8.61 -9.46 -10.56
N GLY A 52 8.16 -8.48 -11.35
CA GLY A 52 7.03 -8.59 -12.25
C GLY A 52 5.68 -8.76 -11.54
N LEU A 53 5.62 -8.50 -10.23
CA LEU A 53 4.38 -8.61 -9.46
C LEU A 53 3.52 -7.37 -9.66
N PRO A 54 2.22 -7.51 -9.97
CA PRO A 54 1.29 -6.40 -9.89
C PRO A 54 0.97 -6.10 -8.41
N MET A 55 0.80 -4.82 -8.10
CA MET A 55 0.18 -4.38 -6.84
C MET A 55 -1.33 -4.23 -7.06
N LEU A 56 -2.14 -5.10 -6.46
CA LEU A 56 -3.60 -5.13 -6.68
C LEU A 56 -4.34 -4.08 -5.86
N GLY A 57 -3.79 -3.70 -4.71
CA GLY A 57 -4.46 -2.81 -3.79
C GLY A 57 -3.51 -2.14 -2.80
N LEU A 58 -3.91 -0.94 -2.42
CA LEU A 58 -3.39 -0.17 -1.30
C LEU A 58 -4.53 0.61 -0.67
N ASN A 59 -4.39 1.03 0.59
CA ASN A 59 -5.35 1.88 1.26
C ASN A 59 -4.97 3.34 1.08
N THR A 60 -5.96 4.23 0.96
CA THR A 60 -5.77 5.67 1.10
C THR A 60 -5.29 6.04 2.51
N ARG A 61 -4.73 7.24 2.69
CA ARG A 61 -4.34 7.74 4.02
C ARG A 61 -5.52 7.68 4.99
N ARG A 62 -5.21 7.30 6.24
CA ARG A 62 -6.21 7.17 7.31
C ARG A 62 -6.71 8.51 7.83
N GLY A 63 -5.97 9.59 7.61
CA GLY A 63 -6.13 10.85 8.34
C GLY A 63 -5.23 10.89 9.57
N ASP A 64 -5.64 11.64 10.58
CA ASP A 64 -4.97 11.79 11.87
C ASP A 64 -5.34 10.62 12.81
N PHE A 65 -4.57 9.54 12.71
CA PHE A 65 -4.83 8.33 13.50
C PHE A 65 -4.71 8.58 15.01
N GLU A 66 -3.80 9.46 15.44
CA GLU A 66 -3.60 9.80 16.86
C GLU A 66 -4.81 10.53 17.44
N HIS A 67 -5.57 11.25 16.60
CA HIS A 67 -6.81 11.91 16.98
C HIS A 67 -8.08 11.11 16.61
N GLY A 68 -7.91 9.82 16.27
CA GLY A 68 -9.00 8.86 16.12
C GLY A 68 -9.51 8.66 14.69
N ASP A 69 -8.86 9.24 13.68
CA ASP A 69 -9.25 8.98 12.29
C ASP A 69 -8.95 7.52 11.90
N ASN A 70 -9.84 6.94 11.10
CA ASN A 70 -9.66 5.62 10.51
C ASN A 70 -10.20 5.57 9.07
N GLY A 71 -9.87 6.59 8.30
CA GLY A 71 -10.39 6.84 6.95
C GLY A 71 -11.19 8.14 6.88
N LEU A 72 -11.12 8.78 5.72
CA LEU A 72 -11.62 10.15 5.51
C LEU A 72 -12.93 10.20 4.69
N ALA A 73 -13.22 9.14 3.94
CA ALA A 73 -14.22 9.17 2.86
C ALA A 73 -15.68 9.40 3.33
N ALA A 74 -15.98 9.16 4.61
CA ALA A 74 -17.32 9.29 5.18
C ALA A 74 -17.40 10.36 6.29
N LEU A 75 -16.46 11.30 6.33
CA LEU A 75 -16.43 12.39 7.30
C LEU A 75 -17.01 13.67 6.68
N PRO A 76 -18.22 14.13 7.09
CA PRO A 76 -18.80 15.35 6.56
C PRO A 76 -17.91 16.57 6.80
N GLY A 77 -17.69 17.38 5.76
CA GLY A 77 -16.84 18.57 5.83
C GLY A 77 -15.34 18.31 5.60
N ARG A 78 -14.93 17.06 5.38
CA ARG A 78 -13.54 16.68 5.05
C ARG A 78 -13.40 16.05 3.66
N GLU A 79 -14.33 16.36 2.76
CA GLU A 79 -14.38 15.79 1.41
C GLU A 79 -13.15 16.14 0.57
N ASN A 80 -12.60 17.35 0.74
CA ASN A 80 -11.37 17.76 0.05
C ASN A 80 -10.17 16.92 0.51
N GLU A 81 -10.04 16.69 1.82
CA GLU A 81 -8.96 15.87 2.37
C GLU A 81 -9.08 14.41 1.89
N ALA A 82 -10.30 13.87 1.84
CA ALA A 82 -10.55 12.55 1.27
C ALA A 82 -10.16 12.49 -0.22
N ARG A 83 -10.48 13.53 -1.01
CA ARG A 83 -10.06 13.62 -2.42
C ARG A 83 -8.56 13.69 -2.57
N ASP A 84 -7.87 14.47 -1.74
CA ASP A 84 -6.42 14.59 -1.77
C ASP A 84 -5.75 13.25 -1.45
N ALA A 85 -6.24 12.52 -0.45
CA ALA A 85 -5.75 11.18 -0.12
C ALA A 85 -6.01 10.16 -1.25
N ILE A 86 -7.13 10.26 -1.95
CA ILE A 86 -7.41 9.44 -3.14
C ILE A 86 -6.47 9.81 -4.29
N ASN A 87 -6.26 11.10 -4.54
CA ASN A 87 -5.37 11.57 -5.61
C ASN A 87 -3.93 11.08 -5.38
N GLU A 88 -3.42 11.19 -4.16
CA GLU A 88 -2.11 10.64 -3.80
C GLU A 88 -2.03 9.12 -4.03
N ALA A 89 -3.11 8.38 -3.78
CA ALA A 89 -3.15 6.93 -3.94
C ALA A 89 -3.10 6.46 -5.42
N VAL A 90 -3.51 7.30 -6.36
CA VAL A 90 -3.67 6.93 -7.78
C VAL A 90 -2.68 7.61 -8.74
N THR A 91 -1.78 8.45 -8.23
CA THR A 91 -0.80 9.22 -9.01
C THR A 91 0.62 8.75 -8.76
#